data_AF-A0A2P2IJK6-F1
#
_entry.id   AF-A0A2P2IJK6-F1
#
_cell.length_a   1.000
_cell.length_b   1.000
_cell.length_c   1.000
_cell.angle_alpha   90.00
_cell.angle_beta   90.00
_cell.angle_gamma   90.00
#
_symmetry.space_group_name_H-M   'P 1'
#
loop_
_entity.id
_entity.type
_entity.pdbx_description
1 polymer ?
#
loop_
_entity_poly.entity_id
_entity_poly.type
_entity_poly.pdbx_seq_one_letter_code
_entity_poly.pdbx_strand_id
1 'polypeptide(L)'
;MEVMLGGLASFKNEIEWFKQEASKWEVSLSNIIVHKANEDYCRFLESLMLPEVEYAVAITAFWAIEAVYQDAFAHCLEEGNNVPSEIQEACRRWGNEAFGEYCSSLKKIANRVLEKSSNEVCAKAEATLLRVLEHEIEFWNMSSGGLSERI
;
A
#
# COMPACT_ATOMS: atom_id res chain seq x y z
N MET A 1 -0.62 -5.29 -19.01
CA MET A 1 -1.90 -5.92 -18.61
C MET A 1 -1.63 -7.09 -17.68
N GLU A 2 -0.67 -7.96 -18.00
CA GLU A 2 -0.28 -9.10 -17.13
C GLU A 2 0.17 -8.69 -15.72
N VAL A 3 0.92 -7.60 -15.57
CA VAL A 3 1.34 -7.08 -14.24
C VAL A 3 0.12 -6.79 -13.34
N MET A 4 -0.88 -6.07 -13.86
CA MET A 4 -2.09 -5.72 -13.09
C MET A 4 -2.93 -6.94 -12.72
N LEU A 5 -3.06 -7.90 -13.64
CA LEU A 5 -3.79 -9.14 -13.40
C LEU A 5 -3.07 -10.00 -12.35
N GLY A 6 -1.73 -10.02 -12.37
CA GLY A 6 -0.92 -10.67 -11.34
C GLY A 6 -1.16 -10.09 -9.95
N GLY A 7 -1.16 -8.76 -9.82
CA GLY A 7 -1.47 -8.07 -8.57
C GLY A 7 -2.87 -8.40 -8.03
N LEU A 8 -3.89 -8.33 -8.89
CA LEU A 8 -5.26 -8.69 -8.51
C LEU A 8 -5.41 -10.15 -8.05
N ALA A 9 -4.66 -11.08 -8.66
CA ALA A 9 -4.65 -12.47 -8.23
C ALA A 9 -4.01 -12.62 -6.83
N SER A 10 -2.96 -11.85 -6.53
CA SER A 10 -2.31 -11.81 -5.21
C SER A 10 -3.24 -11.28 -4.12
N PHE A 11 -4.06 -10.27 -4.39
CA PHE A 11 -5.01 -9.73 -3.40
C PHE A 11 -5.98 -10.78 -2.85
N LYS A 12 -6.40 -11.75 -3.67
CA LYS A 12 -7.22 -12.85 -3.18
C LYS A 12 -6.50 -13.63 -2.08
N ASN A 13 -5.23 -14.00 -2.34
CA ASN A 13 -4.42 -14.75 -1.39
C ASN A 13 -4.10 -13.92 -0.13
N GLU A 14 -3.94 -12.60 -0.26
CA GLU A 14 -3.75 -11.69 0.87
C GLU A 14 -4.99 -11.59 1.76
N ILE A 15 -6.19 -11.45 1.17
CA ILE A 15 -7.45 -11.43 1.93
C ILE A 15 -7.66 -12.75 2.68
N GLU A 16 -7.36 -13.88 2.04
CA GLU A 16 -7.43 -15.20 2.69
C GLU A 16 -6.44 -15.30 3.86
N TRP A 17 -5.22 -14.78 3.70
CA TRP A 17 -4.23 -14.74 4.76
C TRP A 17 -4.63 -13.82 5.92
N PHE A 18 -5.14 -12.61 5.66
CA PHE A 18 -5.65 -11.73 6.71
C PHE A 18 -6.77 -12.37 7.52
N LYS A 19 -7.67 -13.15 6.87
CA LYS A 19 -8.71 -13.91 7.58
C LYS A 19 -8.13 -15.01 8.47
N GLN A 20 -7.08 -15.70 8.00
CA GLN A 20 -6.39 -16.72 8.79
C GLN A 20 -5.68 -16.11 10.00
N GLU A 21 -4.93 -15.01 9.82
CA GLU A 21 -4.27 -14.31 10.92
C GLU A 21 -5.30 -13.74 11.90
N ALA A 22 -6.40 -13.15 11.42
CA ALA A 22 -7.47 -12.67 12.30
C ALA A 22 -8.07 -13.81 13.15
N SER A 23 -8.29 -14.98 12.56
CA SER A 23 -8.76 -16.16 13.31
C SER A 23 -7.72 -16.66 14.32
N LYS A 24 -6.44 -16.66 13.95
CA LYS A 24 -5.32 -17.12 14.80
C LYS A 24 -5.12 -16.20 16.02
N TRP A 25 -5.32 -14.90 15.84
CA TRP A 25 -5.16 -13.89 16.88
C TRP A 25 -6.48 -13.47 17.55
N GLU A 26 -7.56 -14.21 17.31
CA GLU A 26 -8.89 -13.95 17.88
C GLU A 26 -9.43 -12.52 17.60
N VAL A 27 -9.04 -11.94 16.45
CA VAL A 27 -9.49 -10.63 15.99
C VAL A 27 -10.77 -10.75 15.17
N SER A 28 -11.86 -10.17 15.66
CA SER A 28 -13.15 -10.16 14.96
C SER A 28 -13.22 -9.08 13.88
N LEU A 29 -12.97 -9.44 12.61
CA LEU A 29 -13.01 -8.52 11.47
C LEU A 29 -14.37 -7.82 11.26
N SER A 30 -15.49 -8.41 11.72
CA SER A 30 -16.83 -7.83 11.53
C SER A 30 -17.16 -6.67 12.46
N ASN A 31 -16.43 -6.53 13.57
CA ASN A 31 -16.73 -5.59 14.65
C ASN A 31 -15.59 -4.59 14.87
N ILE A 32 -14.69 -4.43 13.89
CA ILE A 32 -13.59 -3.48 13.94
C ILE A 32 -14.15 -2.07 13.74
N ILE A 33 -13.82 -1.16 14.65
CA ILE A 33 -14.05 0.26 14.44
C ILE A 33 -13.04 0.73 13.38
N VAL A 34 -13.55 1.16 12.23
CA VAL A 34 -12.70 1.71 11.17
C VAL A 34 -12.18 3.07 11.64
N HIS A 35 -10.85 3.20 11.72
CA HIS A 35 -10.22 4.47 12.10
C HIS A 35 -10.43 5.52 11.00
N LYS A 36 -10.52 6.79 11.42
CA LYS A 36 -10.70 7.93 10.52
C LYS A 36 -9.68 7.99 9.39
N ALA A 37 -8.40 7.74 9.70
CA ALA A 37 -7.32 7.67 8.70
C ALA A 37 -7.60 6.62 7.61
N ASN A 38 -8.13 5.45 7.98
CA ASN A 38 -8.46 4.39 7.05
C ASN A 38 -9.68 4.76 6.18
N GLU A 39 -10.73 5.34 6.77
CA GLU A 39 -11.88 5.85 5.99
C GLU A 39 -11.46 6.90 4.96
N ASP A 40 -10.62 7.85 5.36
CA ASP A 40 -10.19 8.93 4.50
C ASP A 40 -9.27 8.43 3.39
N TYR A 41 -8.42 7.44 3.68
CA TYR A 41 -7.62 6.77 2.65
C TYR A 41 -8.52 6.03 1.66
N CYS A 42 -9.51 5.26 2.11
CA CYS A 42 -10.46 4.59 1.22
C CYS A 42 -11.21 5.58 0.31
N ARG A 43 -11.71 6.70 0.85
CA ARG A 43 -12.37 7.75 0.04
C ARG A 43 -11.43 8.37 -0.99
N PHE A 44 -10.16 8.56 -0.63
CA PHE A 44 -9.16 9.02 -1.58
C PHE A 44 -8.95 7.99 -2.71
N LEU A 45 -8.84 6.70 -2.41
CA LEU A 45 -8.74 5.65 -3.43
C LEU A 45 -9.97 5.61 -4.33
N GLU A 46 -11.18 5.73 -3.77
CA GLU A 46 -12.43 5.84 -4.55
C GLU A 46 -12.41 7.05 -5.51
N SER A 47 -11.87 8.18 -5.07
CA SER A 47 -11.74 9.38 -5.92
C SER A 47 -10.79 9.16 -7.11
N LEU A 48 -9.80 8.27 -6.99
CA LEU A 48 -8.87 7.91 -8.07
C LEU A 48 -9.47 6.93 -9.09
N MET A 49 -10.64 6.34 -8.79
CA MET A 49 -11.36 5.42 -9.67
C MET A 49 -12.32 6.12 -10.64
N LEU A 50 -12.48 7.44 -10.52
CA LEU A 50 -13.35 8.22 -11.37
C LEU A 50 -12.82 8.28 -12.81
N PRO A 51 -13.70 8.24 -13.83
CA PRO A 51 -13.28 8.19 -15.24
C PRO A 51 -12.55 9.45 -15.72
N GLU A 52 -12.67 10.56 -14.99
CA GLU A 52 -11.97 11.82 -15.28
C GLU A 52 -10.49 11.78 -14.86
N VAL A 53 -10.08 10.81 -14.03
CA VAL A 53 -8.71 10.68 -13.55
C VAL A 53 -7.82 10.15 -14.67
N GLU A 54 -6.75 10.87 -14.98
CA GLU A 54 -5.81 10.45 -16.01
C GLU A 54 -5.10 9.15 -15.59
N TYR A 55 -4.94 8.22 -16.53
CA TYR A 55 -4.29 6.93 -16.25
C TYR A 55 -2.89 7.08 -15.62
N ALA A 56 -2.15 8.12 -16.02
CA ALA A 56 -0.84 8.47 -15.46
C ALA A 56 -0.89 8.77 -13.96
N VAL A 57 -1.96 9.41 -13.50
CA VAL A 57 -2.18 9.73 -12.08
C VAL A 57 -2.52 8.47 -11.30
N ALA A 58 -3.48 7.68 -11.80
CA ALA A 58 -3.91 6.45 -11.16
C ALA A 58 -2.78 5.40 -11.06
N ILE A 59 -1.99 5.20 -12.13
CA ILE A 59 -0.87 4.25 -12.10
C ILE A 59 0.25 4.70 -11.16
N THR A 60 0.46 6.01 -11.02
CA THR A 60 1.46 6.55 -10.09
C THR A 60 1.02 6.31 -8.65
N ALA A 61 -0.25 6.54 -8.32
CA ALA A 61 -0.80 6.22 -7.01
C ALA A 61 -0.66 4.72 -6.70
N PHE A 62 -1.05 3.86 -7.66
CA PHE A 62 -0.99 2.42 -7.47
C PHE A 62 0.43 1.92 -7.23
N TRP A 63 1.41 2.39 -8.02
CA TRP A 63 2.82 2.08 -7.79
C TRP A 63 3.28 2.54 -6.40
N ALA A 64 2.91 3.75 -5.98
CA ALA A 64 3.36 4.33 -4.71
C ALA A 64 2.87 3.53 -3.50
N ILE A 65 1.60 3.11 -3.49
CA ILE A 65 1.01 2.31 -2.41
C ILE A 65 1.80 1.00 -2.21
N GLU A 66 2.04 0.28 -3.32
CA GLU A 66 2.75 -1.00 -3.30
C GLU A 66 4.23 -0.80 -2.89
N ALA A 67 4.86 0.25 -3.41
CA ALA A 67 6.27 0.55 -3.12
C ALA A 67 6.51 0.92 -1.65
N VAL A 68 5.58 1.65 -1.00
CA VAL A 68 5.71 1.99 0.43
C VAL A 68 5.71 0.73 1.29
N TYR A 69 4.82 -0.23 1.00
CA TYR A 69 4.82 -1.53 1.70
C TYR A 69 6.11 -2.31 1.43
N GLN A 70 6.59 -2.32 0.19
CA GLN A 70 7.82 -3.02 -0.14
C GLN A 70 9.04 -2.44 0.58
N ASP A 71 9.21 -1.11 0.56
CA ASP A 71 10.30 -0.42 1.25
C ASP A 71 10.21 -0.63 2.77
N ALA A 72 9.00 -0.57 3.36
CA ALA A 72 8.81 -0.76 4.79
C ALA A 72 9.20 -2.17 5.27
N PHE A 73 8.91 -3.20 4.48
CA PHE A 73 9.11 -4.60 4.88
C PHE A 73 10.40 -5.23 4.35
N ALA A 74 11.03 -4.69 3.30
CA ALA A 74 12.28 -5.22 2.75
C ALA A 74 13.39 -5.26 3.81
N HIS A 75 13.51 -4.18 4.58
CA HIS A 75 14.50 -4.09 5.65
C HIS A 75 14.24 -5.11 6.77
N CYS A 76 12.99 -5.50 7.03
CA CYS A 76 12.67 -6.50 8.05
C CYS A 76 13.34 -7.87 7.80
N LEU A 77 13.67 -8.19 6.54
CA LEU A 77 14.28 -9.47 6.19
C LEU A 77 15.81 -9.46 6.18
N GLU A 78 16.45 -8.31 6.42
CA GLU A 78 17.90 -8.20 6.48
C GLU A 78 18.48 -8.95 7.68
N GLU A 79 19.69 -9.50 7.49
CA GLU A 79 20.39 -10.25 8.53
C GLU A 79 20.73 -9.34 9.73
N GLY A 80 20.40 -9.79 10.94
CA GLY A 80 20.62 -9.05 12.18
C GLY A 80 19.41 -8.27 12.70
N ASN A 81 18.29 -8.23 11.97
CA ASN A 81 17.06 -7.63 12.46
C ASN A 81 16.27 -8.55 13.39
N ASN A 82 15.78 -7.98 14.50
CA ASN A 82 15.02 -8.70 15.53
C ASN A 82 13.51 -8.54 15.30
N VAL A 83 13.01 -9.12 14.21
CA VAL A 83 11.58 -9.10 13.90
C VAL A 83 10.81 -10.08 14.81
N PRO A 84 9.81 -9.62 15.57
CA PRO A 84 8.95 -10.50 16.37
C PRO A 84 8.34 -11.62 15.52
N SER A 85 8.34 -12.84 16.05
CA SER A 85 7.84 -14.03 15.36
C SER A 85 6.40 -13.88 14.83
N GLU A 86 5.62 -13.06 15.51
CA GLU A 86 4.22 -12.75 15.27
C GLU A 86 4.01 -11.99 13.95
N ILE A 87 4.98 -11.19 13.52
CA ILE A 87 4.90 -10.38 12.30
C ILE A 87 5.86 -10.85 11.18
N GLN A 88 6.61 -11.93 11.41
CA GLN A 88 7.57 -12.44 10.40
C GLN A 88 6.90 -12.79 9.07
N GLU A 89 5.68 -13.32 9.10
CA GLU A 89 4.96 -13.67 7.87
C GLU A 89 4.53 -12.42 7.08
N ALA A 90 4.12 -11.36 7.76
CA ALA A 90 3.89 -10.05 7.14
C ALA A 90 5.17 -9.54 6.45
N CYS A 91 6.31 -9.58 7.15
CA CYS A 91 7.59 -9.19 6.60
C CYS A 91 7.97 -10.00 5.36
N ARG A 92 7.70 -11.32 5.35
CA ARG A 92 7.98 -12.16 4.17
C ARG A 92 7.06 -11.85 3.00
N ARG A 93 5.81 -11.47 3.22
CA ARG A 93 4.85 -11.19 2.14
C ARG A 93 5.21 -9.94 1.34
N TRP A 94 5.56 -8.86 2.01
CA TRP A 94 5.85 -7.58 1.36
C TRP A 94 7.35 -7.29 1.24
N GLY A 95 8.21 -7.96 2.01
CA GLY A 95 9.67 -7.77 1.94
C GLY A 95 10.39 -8.68 0.96
N ASN A 96 9.73 -9.69 0.38
CA ASN A 96 10.40 -10.63 -0.52
C ASN A 96 10.77 -10.01 -1.89
N GLU A 97 11.75 -10.64 -2.55
CA GLU A 97 12.25 -10.22 -3.86
C GLU A 97 11.17 -10.17 -4.94
N ALA A 98 10.25 -11.14 -4.97
CA ALA A 98 9.19 -11.19 -5.99
C ALA A 98 8.22 -10.01 -5.88
N PHE A 99 7.89 -9.57 -4.67
CA PHE A 99 7.09 -8.36 -4.47
C PHE A 99 7.87 -7.09 -4.87
N GLY A 100 9.18 -7.05 -4.62
CA GLY A 100 10.09 -6.02 -5.13
C GLY A 100 10.13 -5.94 -6.66
N GLU A 101 10.19 -7.08 -7.35
CA GLU A 101 10.13 -7.16 -8.81
C GLU A 101 8.78 -6.69 -9.37
N TYR A 102 7.69 -7.02 -8.68
CA TYR A 102 6.34 -6.54 -9.01
C TYR A 102 6.25 -5.01 -8.88
N CYS A 103 6.69 -4.44 -7.75
CA CYS A 103 6.74 -2.99 -7.54
C CYS A 103 7.62 -2.29 -8.59
N SER A 104 8.77 -2.89 -8.91
CA SER A 104 9.66 -2.40 -9.96
C SER A 104 9.01 -2.42 -11.35
N SER A 105 8.17 -3.42 -11.63
CA SER A 105 7.42 -3.52 -12.87
C SER A 105 6.33 -2.45 -12.96
N LEU A 106 5.62 -2.16 -11.87
CA LEU A 106 4.68 -1.05 -11.79
C LEU A 106 5.38 0.30 -12.01
N LYS A 107 6.53 0.52 -11.37
CA LYS A 107 7.35 1.72 -11.55
C LYS A 107 7.69 1.98 -13.01
N LYS A 108 8.13 0.94 -13.73
CA LYS A 108 8.44 1.02 -15.17
C LYS A 108 7.23 1.43 -16.00
N ILE A 109 6.03 0.94 -15.65
CA ILE A 109 4.78 1.32 -16.33
C ILE A 109 4.46 2.80 -16.03
N ALA A 110 4.52 3.22 -14.76
CA ALA A 110 4.26 4.59 -14.36
C ALA A 110 5.19 5.58 -15.07
N ASN A 111 6.51 5.35 -15.01
CA ASN A 111 7.52 6.19 -15.67
C ASN A 111 7.25 6.34 -17.18
N ARG A 112 7.00 5.22 -17.87
CA ARG A 112 6.72 5.24 -19.32
C ARG A 112 5.48 6.06 -19.69
N VAL A 113 4.47 6.09 -18.83
CA VAL A 113 3.26 6.88 -19.05
C VAL A 113 3.52 8.35 -18.76
N LEU A 114 4.24 8.65 -17.67
CA LEU A 114 4.60 10.02 -17.29
C LEU A 114 5.51 10.69 -18.33
N GLU A 115 6.48 9.98 -18.90
CA GLU A 115 7.35 10.47 -19.99
C GLU A 115 6.57 10.98 -21.22
N LYS A 116 5.34 10.49 -21.42
CA LYS A 116 4.46 10.85 -22.55
C LYS A 116 3.34 11.82 -22.16
N SER A 117 3.25 12.17 -20.89
CA SER A 117 2.18 12.98 -20.33
C SER A 117 2.52 14.47 -20.46
N SER A 118 1.50 15.33 -20.42
CA SER A 118 1.71 16.77 -20.36
C SER A 118 2.27 17.18 -18.99
N ASN A 119 2.92 18.34 -18.91
CA ASN A 119 3.42 18.87 -17.64
C ASN A 119 2.31 19.01 -16.58
N GLU A 120 1.09 19.34 -17.00
CA GLU A 120 -0.07 19.42 -16.10
C GLU A 120 -0.40 18.05 -15.48
N VAL A 121 -0.43 16.99 -16.30
CA VAL A 121 -0.68 15.62 -15.83
C VAL A 121 0.46 15.13 -14.94
N CYS A 122 1.72 15.45 -15.27
CA CYS A 122 2.86 15.14 -14.40
C CYS A 122 2.75 15.82 -13.04
N ALA A 123 2.35 17.10 -12.99
CA ALA A 123 2.14 17.82 -11.73
C ALA A 123 0.99 17.22 -10.91
N LYS A 124 -0.11 16.78 -11.57
CA LYS A 124 -1.20 16.05 -10.89
C LYS A 124 -0.71 14.72 -10.32
N ALA A 125 0.10 13.97 -11.07
CA ALA A 125 0.64 12.69 -10.62
C ALA A 125 1.59 12.86 -9.42
N GLU A 126 2.43 13.89 -9.42
CA GLU A 126 3.29 14.24 -8.28
C GLU A 126 2.46 14.64 -7.06
N ALA A 127 1.45 15.49 -7.22
CA ALA A 127 0.55 15.85 -6.13
C ALA A 127 -0.19 14.63 -5.56
N THR A 128 -0.62 13.70 -6.42
CA THR A 128 -1.24 12.43 -5.99
C THR A 128 -0.25 11.52 -5.27
N LEU A 129 1.01 11.45 -5.70
CA LEU A 129 2.07 10.72 -5.00
C LEU A 129 2.25 11.26 -3.57
N LEU A 130 2.33 12.59 -3.40
CA LEU A 130 2.45 13.19 -2.08
C LEU A 130 1.26 12.85 -1.19
N ARG A 131 0.03 12.90 -1.74
CA ARG A 131 -1.19 12.52 -1.01
C ARG A 131 -1.20 11.06 -0.59
N VAL A 132 -0.70 10.15 -1.43
CA VAL A 132 -0.51 8.73 -1.05
C VAL A 132 0.42 8.65 0.18
N LEU A 133 1.56 9.33 0.14
CA LEU A 133 2.53 9.30 1.24
C LEU A 133 1.95 9.90 2.55
N GLU A 134 1.17 10.97 2.45
CA GLU A 134 0.45 11.54 3.60
C GLU A 134 -0.53 10.53 4.20
N HIS A 135 -1.32 9.85 3.36
CA HIS A 135 -2.25 8.82 3.81
C HIS A 135 -1.54 7.59 4.41
N GLU A 136 -0.41 7.16 3.85
CA GLU A 136 0.42 6.10 4.42
C GLU A 136 0.91 6.48 5.81
N ILE A 137 1.45 7.70 6.01
CA ILE A 137 1.90 8.17 7.33
C ILE A 137 0.78 8.10 8.36
N GLU A 138 -0.41 8.62 8.03
CA GLU A 138 -1.56 8.58 8.93
C GLU A 138 -2.02 7.14 9.21
N PHE A 139 -1.94 6.25 8.22
CA PHE A 139 -2.23 4.83 8.39
C PHE A 139 -1.25 4.16 9.34
N TRP A 140 0.06 4.38 9.19
CA TRP A 140 1.07 3.84 10.11
C TRP A 140 0.92 4.39 11.53
N ASN A 141 0.58 5.68 11.66
CA ASN A 141 0.36 6.33 12.95
C ASN A 141 -0.84 5.75 13.73
N MET A 142 -1.84 5.18 13.05
CA MET A 142 -2.97 4.55 13.73
C MET A 142 -2.56 3.26 14.47
N SER A 143 -1.48 2.60 14.05
CA SER A 143 -0.98 1.34 14.61
C SER A 143 0.05 1.51 15.73
N SER A 144 0.72 2.66 15.81
CA SER A 144 1.75 2.95 16.84
C SER A 144 1.16 3.29 18.22
N GLY A 145 -0.16 3.35 18.33
CA GLY A 145 -0.87 3.68 19.57
C GLY A 145 -0.85 5.18 19.82
N GLY A 146 -2.02 5.82 19.78
CA GLY A 146 -2.18 7.22 20.17
C GLY A 146 -1.82 7.44 21.63
N LEU A 147 -0.55 7.76 21.92
CA LEU A 147 -0.05 8.19 23.23
C LEU A 147 -0.25 9.69 23.45
N SER A 148 -1.36 10.29 22.99
CA SER A 148 -1.62 11.73 23.16
C SER A 148 -2.92 12.09 23.89
N GLU A 149 -3.74 11.15 24.37
CA GLU A 149 -4.99 11.50 25.10
C GLU A 149 -5.25 10.67 26.36
N ARG A 150 -4.20 10.30 27.10
CA ARG A 150 -4.37 9.79 28.48
C ARG A 150 -3.27 10.27 29.41
N ILE A 151 -3.28 11.56 29.78
CA ILE A 151 -2.88 12.09 31.09
C ILE A 151 -3.79 13.27 31.42
#